data_AF-A0A1R1MJ55-F1
#
_entry.id   AF-A0A1R1MJ55-F1
#
_cell.length_a   1.000
_cell.length_b   1.000
_cell.length_c   1.000
_cell.angle_alpha   90.00
_cell.angle_beta   90.00
_cell.angle_gamma   90.00
#
_symmetry.space_group_name_H-M   'P 1'
#
loop_
_entity.id
_entity.type
_entity.pdbx_description
1 polymer ?
#
loop_
_entity_poly.entity_id
_entity_poly.type
_entity_poly.pdbx_seq_one_letter_code
_entity_poly.pdbx_strand_id
1 'polypeptide(L)'
;MSIASSLFIYIQFLKNGSSVSLKTININNQTITINKTYKSKEKQKQFLVTRINISGKINSIIINGKKYVLPKTINFTKNSSQAIFITVNNKKLYVENQQLLNINKKVLFTIPSLKTIGVIDKNTGLIAGFIGTQNTPTGIAVNNNKIFVGYKNTSVISVLSLENGFHISDIPIPGDGTCRIENSKNKLFILSSDKKRLIIYNISAGITNSIIFPRKISDFFVNNATDTILTVDGDTGNIDMFSMTNGNRIGTVIIPGSIISVCGDEKNIYAADDFSKTIVKYSLISRTSDVEELINRPLKIRNFNNLIFTVTYSHLIAFDTFSLNPYATFNIKGISELIFTGDKIFVFSKSGKYFVIDASSFYTETVGDIPEAVLEGTYN
;
A
#
# COMPACT_ATOMS: atom_id res chain seq x y z
N MET A 1 -9.01 25.12 11.95
CA MET A 1 -9.91 23.94 12.08
C MET A 1 -9.19 22.85 12.86
N SER A 2 -9.73 22.40 14.00
CA SER A 2 -9.14 21.27 14.75
C SER A 2 -9.44 19.97 14.04
N ILE A 3 -8.41 19.27 13.57
CA ILE A 3 -8.53 17.96 12.95
C ILE A 3 -8.94 16.97 14.05
N ALA A 4 -10.12 16.37 13.92
CA ALA A 4 -10.65 15.40 14.87
C ALA A 4 -9.93 14.06 14.76
N SER A 5 -9.73 13.39 15.90
CA SER A 5 -9.17 12.05 15.96
C SER A 5 -10.18 11.05 15.38
N SER A 6 -9.69 10.10 14.59
CA SER A 6 -10.53 9.15 13.86
C SER A 6 -10.52 7.78 14.53
N LEU A 7 -11.72 7.28 14.85
CA LEU A 7 -11.94 5.90 15.24
C LEU A 7 -12.55 5.12 14.07
N PHE A 8 -11.90 4.04 13.68
CA PHE A 8 -12.41 3.10 12.69
C PHE A 8 -13.01 1.89 13.39
N ILE A 9 -14.20 1.47 12.96
CA ILE A 9 -14.84 0.27 13.50
C ILE A 9 -14.92 -0.77 12.40
N TYR A 10 -14.30 -1.91 12.63
CA TYR A 10 -14.29 -3.02 11.70
C TYR A 10 -15.05 -4.21 12.24
N ILE A 11 -15.65 -4.98 11.34
CA ILE A 11 -16.04 -6.37 11.60
C ILE A 11 -15.07 -7.29 10.90
N GLN A 12 -14.56 -8.28 11.62
CA GLN A 12 -13.62 -9.27 11.09
C GLN A 12 -14.22 -10.67 11.22
N PHE A 13 -14.21 -11.43 10.13
CA PHE A 13 -14.59 -12.84 10.11
C PHE A 13 -13.33 -13.70 10.01
N LEU A 14 -12.94 -14.38 11.08
CA LEU A 14 -11.71 -15.20 11.10
C LEU A 14 -11.87 -16.54 10.37
N LYS A 15 -13.10 -17.06 10.30
CA LYS A 15 -13.46 -18.30 9.61
C LYS A 15 -14.80 -18.09 8.89
N ASN A 16 -15.15 -19.02 8.00
CA ASN A 16 -16.49 -19.07 7.42
C ASN A 16 -17.52 -19.02 8.54
N GLY A 17 -18.37 -18.00 8.51
CA GLY A 17 -19.20 -17.63 9.65
C GLY A 17 -20.60 -17.25 9.23
N SER A 18 -21.53 -17.52 10.15
CA SER A 18 -22.90 -17.02 10.10
C SER A 18 -22.96 -15.49 10.09
N SER A 19 -24.01 -14.95 9.47
CA SER A 19 -24.24 -13.52 9.35
C SER A 19 -24.31 -12.80 10.70
N VAL A 20 -23.77 -11.59 10.75
CA VAL A 20 -23.88 -10.70 11.92
C VAL A 20 -24.69 -9.47 11.53
N SER A 21 -25.79 -9.24 12.25
CA SER A 21 -26.59 -8.03 12.10
C SER A 21 -26.20 -7.04 13.19
N LEU A 22 -25.76 -5.84 12.80
CA LEU A 22 -25.49 -4.73 13.71
C LEU A 22 -26.58 -3.68 13.54
N LYS A 23 -27.33 -3.42 14.60
CA LYS A 23 -28.35 -2.37 14.64
C LYS A 23 -27.74 -1.05 15.11
N THR A 24 -27.17 -1.06 16.31
CA THR A 24 -26.59 0.13 16.93
C THR A 24 -25.22 -0.16 17.56
N ILE A 25 -24.38 0.86 17.56
CA ILE A 25 -23.12 0.92 18.30
C ILE A 25 -23.17 2.16 19.19
N ASN A 26 -23.04 1.97 20.51
CA ASN A 26 -22.91 3.10 21.43
C ASN A 26 -21.48 3.23 21.91
N ILE A 27 -20.93 4.42 21.80
CA ILE A 27 -19.58 4.79 22.22
C ILE A 27 -19.70 6.03 23.08
N ASN A 28 -19.38 5.90 24.38
CA ASN A 28 -19.62 6.93 25.39
C ASN A 28 -21.09 7.40 25.34
N ASN A 29 -21.33 8.69 25.09
CA ASN A 29 -22.66 9.30 25.03
C ASN A 29 -23.22 9.38 23.60
N GLN A 30 -22.56 8.75 22.63
CA GLN A 30 -22.98 8.75 21.23
C GLN A 30 -23.55 7.39 20.84
N THR A 31 -24.69 7.41 20.14
CA THR A 31 -25.35 6.23 19.57
C THR A 31 -25.28 6.31 18.05
N ILE A 32 -24.81 5.25 17.41
CA ILE A 32 -24.67 5.17 15.95
C ILE A 32 -25.57 4.06 15.44
N THR A 33 -26.52 4.42 14.58
CA THR A 33 -27.44 3.49 13.94
C THR A 33 -26.83 3.01 12.62
N ILE A 34 -26.67 1.69 12.47
CA ILE A 34 -26.05 1.04 11.31
C ILE A 34 -27.08 0.27 10.50
N ASN A 35 -27.97 -0.47 11.18
CA ASN A 35 -29.00 -1.33 10.56
C ASN A 35 -28.50 -2.16 9.36
N LYS A 36 -27.32 -2.77 9.49
CA LYS A 36 -26.67 -3.52 8.40
C LYS A 36 -26.35 -4.96 8.82
N THR A 37 -26.60 -5.89 7.90
CA THR A 37 -26.23 -7.30 8.07
C THR A 37 -24.99 -7.62 7.24
N TYR A 38 -23.97 -8.14 7.90
CA TYR A 38 -22.70 -8.54 7.31
C TYR A 38 -22.68 -10.07 7.15
N LYS A 39 -22.37 -10.54 5.94
CA LYS A 39 -22.30 -11.96 5.59
C LYS A 39 -20.89 -12.29 5.11
N SER A 40 -20.25 -13.29 5.70
CA SER A 40 -19.02 -13.89 5.19
C SER A 40 -19.39 -15.12 4.35
N LYS A 41 -19.13 -15.05 3.04
CA LYS A 41 -19.18 -16.23 2.14
C LYS A 41 -17.78 -16.82 1.91
N GLU A 42 -16.74 -16.18 2.45
CA GLU A 42 -15.32 -16.43 2.22
C GLU A 42 -14.58 -16.41 3.57
N LYS A 43 -13.43 -17.11 3.67
CA LYS A 43 -12.54 -17.04 4.83
C LYS A 43 -11.91 -15.64 4.92
N GLN A 44 -11.62 -15.18 6.14
CA GLN A 44 -10.85 -13.95 6.41
C GLN A 44 -11.35 -12.71 5.66
N LYS A 45 -12.54 -12.24 6.04
CA LYS A 45 -13.16 -11.03 5.47
C LYS A 45 -13.25 -9.91 6.48
N GLN A 46 -12.92 -8.70 6.06
CA GLN A 46 -12.95 -7.52 6.91
C GLN A 46 -13.81 -6.41 6.32
N PHE A 47 -14.79 -5.94 7.09
CA PHE A 47 -15.69 -4.87 6.66
C PHE A 47 -15.48 -3.64 7.52
N LEU A 48 -15.33 -2.48 6.91
CA LEU A 48 -15.40 -1.21 7.63
C LEU A 48 -16.88 -0.88 7.86
N VAL A 49 -17.25 -0.80 9.13
CA VAL A 49 -18.62 -0.51 9.57
C VAL A 49 -18.89 0.98 9.45
N THR A 50 -18.02 1.77 10.07
CA THR A 50 -18.13 3.22 10.13
C THR A 50 -16.80 3.82 10.57
N ARG A 51 -16.65 5.13 10.32
CA ARG A 51 -15.61 5.98 10.86
C ARG A 51 -16.27 7.08 11.68
N ILE A 52 -15.73 7.34 12.86
CA ILE A 52 -16.28 8.32 13.79
C ILE A 52 -15.17 9.29 14.19
N ASN A 53 -15.50 10.57 14.21
CA ASN A 53 -14.68 11.60 14.82
C ASN A 53 -15.01 11.67 16.31
N ILE A 54 -14.05 11.35 17.18
CA ILE A 54 -14.27 11.29 18.63
C ILE A 54 -13.15 11.98 19.41
N SER A 55 -13.50 12.51 20.58
CA SER A 55 -12.58 13.01 21.59
C SER A 55 -12.75 12.25 22.91
N GLY A 56 -11.67 12.15 23.69
CA GLY A 56 -11.69 11.55 25.03
C GLY A 56 -11.31 10.08 25.07
N LYS A 57 -11.85 9.35 26.06
CA LYS A 57 -11.52 7.95 26.36
C LYS A 57 -12.69 7.02 26.06
N ILE A 58 -12.43 5.84 25.53
CA ILE A 58 -13.43 4.78 25.34
C ILE A 58 -13.02 3.55 26.16
N ASN A 59 -13.93 3.10 27.02
CA ASN A 59 -13.74 1.91 27.87
C ASN A 59 -14.59 0.72 27.43
N SER A 60 -15.71 0.97 26.76
CA SER A 60 -16.66 -0.07 26.36
C SER A 60 -17.47 0.36 25.16
N ILE A 61 -18.04 -0.62 24.48
CA ILE A 61 -18.94 -0.44 23.35
C ILE A 61 -20.20 -1.26 23.60
N ILE A 62 -21.36 -0.70 23.29
CA ILE A 62 -22.62 -1.46 23.34
C ILE A 62 -23.00 -1.83 21.91
N ILE A 63 -23.22 -3.12 21.68
CA ILE A 63 -23.65 -3.66 20.39
C ILE A 63 -24.94 -4.43 20.60
N ASN A 64 -26.02 -4.02 19.91
CA ASN A 64 -27.35 -4.63 20.04
C ASN A 64 -27.80 -4.78 21.52
N GLY A 65 -27.59 -3.75 22.33
CA GLY A 65 -27.93 -3.73 23.75
C GLY A 65 -26.97 -4.46 24.69
N LYS A 66 -26.00 -5.24 24.17
CA LYS A 66 -24.99 -5.93 24.98
C LYS A 66 -23.72 -5.09 25.10
N LYS A 67 -23.25 -4.86 26.33
CA LYS A 67 -22.01 -4.13 26.63
C LYS A 67 -20.79 -5.03 26.50
N TYR A 68 -19.77 -4.56 25.78
CA TYR A 68 -18.46 -5.18 25.62
C TYR A 68 -17.40 -4.25 26.19
N VAL A 69 -16.69 -4.70 27.23
CA VAL A 69 -15.61 -3.93 27.87
C VAL A 69 -14.31 -4.15 27.09
N LEU A 70 -13.60 -3.08 26.79
CA LEU A 70 -12.33 -3.15 26.07
C LEU A 70 -11.20 -3.54 27.04
N PRO A 71 -10.27 -4.42 26.64
CA PRO A 71 -9.16 -4.84 27.51
C PRO A 71 -8.25 -3.69 27.97
N LYS A 72 -8.17 -2.61 27.17
CA LYS A 72 -7.46 -1.38 27.51
C LYS A 72 -8.28 -0.17 27.08
N THR A 73 -8.27 0.88 27.91
CA THR A 73 -8.87 2.17 27.56
C THR A 73 -8.21 2.75 26.30
N ILE A 74 -9.02 3.03 25.30
CA ILE A 74 -8.59 3.77 24.11
C ILE A 74 -8.58 5.26 24.47
N ASN A 75 -7.44 5.92 24.34
CA ASN A 75 -7.30 7.35 24.59
C ASN A 75 -6.97 8.08 23.28
N PHE A 76 -7.81 9.03 22.89
CA PHE A 76 -7.60 9.84 21.70
C PHE A 76 -6.85 11.13 22.05
N THR A 77 -5.57 11.19 21.69
CA THR A 77 -4.82 12.44 21.60
C THR A 77 -5.12 13.12 20.25
N LYS A 78 -4.75 14.40 20.10
CA LYS A 78 -4.93 15.15 18.85
C LYS A 78 -4.21 14.43 17.70
N ASN A 79 -4.86 14.34 16.53
CA ASN A 79 -4.34 13.66 15.33
C ASN A 79 -4.10 12.14 15.51
N SER A 80 -4.81 11.48 16.43
CA SER A 80 -4.74 10.02 16.55
C SER A 80 -5.73 9.32 15.63
N SER A 81 -5.29 8.19 15.07
CA SER A 81 -6.10 7.26 14.29
C SER A 81 -6.04 5.91 14.99
N GLN A 82 -7.19 5.37 15.38
CA GLN A 82 -7.28 4.07 16.07
C GLN A 82 -8.39 3.20 15.50
N ALA A 83 -8.31 1.90 15.72
CA ALA A 83 -9.36 0.95 15.35
C ALA A 83 -9.92 0.16 16.54
N ILE A 84 -11.17 -0.23 16.37
CA ILE A 84 -11.85 -1.27 17.14
C ILE A 84 -12.27 -2.36 16.17
N PHE A 85 -12.05 -3.61 16.56
CA PHE A 85 -12.38 -4.80 15.81
C PHE A 85 -13.47 -5.59 16.52
N ILE A 86 -14.58 -5.81 15.82
CA ILE A 86 -15.67 -6.71 16.20
C ILE A 86 -15.40 -8.04 15.50
N THR A 87 -14.82 -8.98 16.22
CA THR A 87 -14.36 -10.24 15.68
C THR A 87 -15.44 -11.31 15.83
N VAL A 88 -15.76 -11.98 14.73
CA VAL A 88 -16.75 -13.05 14.63
C VAL A 88 -16.04 -14.39 14.53
N ASN A 89 -16.25 -15.26 15.51
CA ASN A 89 -15.71 -16.62 15.52
C ASN A 89 -16.76 -17.61 16.04
N ASN A 90 -17.16 -18.59 15.24
CA ASN A 90 -18.13 -19.63 15.61
C ASN A 90 -19.40 -19.09 16.30
N LYS A 91 -20.06 -18.07 15.70
CA LYS A 91 -21.22 -17.34 16.26
C LYS A 91 -20.96 -16.51 17.51
N LYS A 92 -19.75 -16.52 18.08
CA LYS A 92 -19.37 -15.65 19.19
C LYS A 92 -18.78 -14.35 18.66
N LEU A 93 -19.12 -13.25 19.34
CA LEU A 93 -18.62 -11.91 19.08
C LEU A 93 -17.65 -11.52 20.19
N TYR A 94 -16.51 -11.00 19.78
CA TYR A 94 -15.50 -10.42 20.65
C TYR A 94 -15.21 -9.00 20.15
N VAL A 95 -14.91 -8.09 21.07
CA VAL A 95 -14.59 -6.71 20.73
C VAL A 95 -13.21 -6.41 21.26
N GLU A 96 -12.32 -6.00 20.36
CA GLU A 96 -10.91 -5.78 20.65
C GLU A 96 -10.51 -4.39 20.14
N ASN A 97 -9.55 -3.77 20.82
CA ASN A 97 -8.93 -2.57 20.31
C ASN A 97 -7.76 -2.93 19.38
N GLN A 98 -7.23 -1.95 18.63
CA GLN A 98 -6.01 -2.17 17.87
C GLN A 98 -4.83 -2.56 18.77
N GLN A 99 -4.03 -3.53 18.34
CA GLN A 99 -2.88 -4.04 19.09
C GLN A 99 -1.67 -4.20 18.18
N LEU A 100 -1.08 -3.06 17.78
CA LEU A 100 0.07 -3.04 16.87
C LEU A 100 1.30 -3.79 17.42
N LEU A 101 1.47 -3.80 18.75
CA LEU A 101 2.57 -4.50 19.44
C LEU A 101 2.52 -6.02 19.25
N ASN A 102 1.32 -6.59 19.10
CA ASN A 102 1.15 -8.04 19.00
C ASN A 102 1.34 -8.57 17.57
N ILE A 103 1.63 -7.67 16.61
CA ILE A 103 1.80 -8.03 15.20
C ILE A 103 3.29 -8.14 14.88
N ASN A 104 3.74 -9.37 14.67
CA ASN A 104 5.15 -9.68 14.38
C ASN A 104 5.58 -9.23 12.98
N LYS A 105 4.71 -9.37 11.97
CA LYS A 105 4.99 -9.00 10.58
C LYS A 105 3.93 -8.05 10.07
N LYS A 106 4.33 -6.83 9.73
CA LYS A 106 3.43 -5.75 9.32
C LYS A 106 3.58 -5.43 7.84
N VAL A 107 2.46 -5.22 7.17
CA VAL A 107 2.38 -4.58 5.86
C VAL A 107 1.73 -3.23 6.05
N LEU A 108 2.32 -2.19 5.47
CA LEU A 108 1.89 -0.81 5.67
C LEU A 108 1.38 -0.23 4.38
N PHE A 109 0.34 0.59 4.47
CA PHE A 109 -0.19 1.34 3.34
C PHE A 109 -0.60 2.74 3.80
N THR A 110 -0.52 3.72 2.92
CA THR A 110 -0.90 5.10 3.23
C THR A 110 -2.36 5.36 2.90
N ILE A 111 -3.02 6.18 3.71
CA ILE A 111 -4.36 6.74 3.46
C ILE A 111 -4.21 8.27 3.48
N PRO A 112 -3.79 8.88 2.36
CA PRO A 112 -3.41 10.29 2.32
C PRO A 112 -4.54 11.22 2.77
N SER A 113 -5.77 10.93 2.34
CA SER A 113 -6.98 11.71 2.65
C SER A 113 -7.27 11.81 4.15
N LEU A 114 -6.83 10.82 4.93
CA LEU A 114 -7.04 10.74 6.38
C LEU A 114 -5.78 10.99 7.19
N LYS A 115 -4.66 11.40 6.55
CA LYS A 115 -3.36 11.57 7.20
C LYS A 115 -3.00 10.39 8.10
N THR A 116 -3.11 9.18 7.54
CA THR A 116 -3.04 7.95 8.31
C THR A 116 -2.25 6.89 7.55
N ILE A 117 -1.57 6.03 8.28
CA ILE A 117 -0.95 4.80 7.78
C ILE A 117 -1.76 3.63 8.34
N GLY A 118 -2.25 2.76 7.45
CA GLY A 118 -2.88 1.51 7.82
C GLY A 118 -1.83 0.42 8.05
N VAL A 119 -2.09 -0.44 9.03
CA VAL A 119 -1.24 -1.58 9.39
C VAL A 119 -2.03 -2.86 9.18
N ILE A 120 -1.51 -3.74 8.34
CA ILE A 120 -2.02 -5.08 8.11
C ILE A 120 -1.09 -6.09 8.78
N ASP A 121 -1.65 -7.03 9.51
CA ASP A 121 -0.90 -8.22 9.92
C ASP A 121 -0.67 -9.09 8.69
N LYS A 122 0.60 -9.25 8.30
CA LYS A 122 0.98 -10.01 7.11
C LYS A 122 0.45 -11.45 7.15
N ASN A 123 0.45 -12.06 8.33
CA ASN A 123 0.13 -13.48 8.47
C ASN A 123 -1.36 -13.73 8.22
N THR A 124 -2.22 -12.93 8.84
CA THR A 124 -3.68 -13.04 8.70
C THR A 124 -4.23 -12.28 7.48
N GLY A 125 -3.47 -11.32 6.97
CA GLY A 125 -3.91 -10.41 5.92
C GLY A 125 -4.91 -9.36 6.40
N LEU A 126 -5.29 -9.32 7.69
CA LEU A 126 -6.30 -8.40 8.22
C LEU A 126 -5.67 -7.08 8.68
N ILE A 127 -6.38 -5.96 8.51
CA ILE A 127 -5.99 -4.69 9.12
C ILE A 127 -5.99 -4.87 10.65
N ALA A 128 -4.86 -4.57 11.28
CA ALA A 128 -4.62 -4.69 12.71
C ALA A 128 -4.63 -3.33 13.44
N GLY A 129 -4.59 -2.22 12.71
CA GLY A 129 -4.71 -0.89 13.27
C GLY A 129 -4.22 0.22 12.35
N PHE A 130 -4.09 1.41 12.92
CA PHE A 130 -3.70 2.62 12.22
C PHE A 130 -2.69 3.44 13.02
N ILE A 131 -1.89 4.22 12.30
CA ILE A 131 -0.95 5.20 12.83
C ILE A 131 -1.34 6.57 12.24
N GLY A 132 -1.70 7.52 13.09
CA GLY A 132 -2.02 8.89 12.67
C GLY A 132 -0.76 9.69 12.35
N THR A 133 -0.82 10.55 11.34
CA THR A 133 0.27 11.44 10.94
C THR A 133 -0.17 12.90 10.95
N GLN A 134 0.77 13.83 11.11
CA GLN A 134 0.45 15.27 11.10
C GLN A 134 0.24 15.81 9.67
N ASN A 135 1.00 15.25 8.73
CA ASN A 135 1.01 15.62 7.32
C ASN A 135 0.46 14.50 6.44
N THR A 136 0.16 14.80 5.18
CA THR A 136 -0.41 13.86 4.20
C THR A 136 0.66 12.85 3.76
N PRO A 137 0.59 11.58 4.20
CA PRO A 137 1.58 10.58 3.84
C PRO A 137 1.42 10.18 2.38
N THR A 138 2.53 10.09 1.65
CA THR A 138 2.54 9.82 0.20
C THR A 138 3.53 8.74 -0.18
N GLY A 139 4.67 8.67 0.52
CA GLY A 139 5.66 7.60 0.35
C GLY A 139 5.84 6.85 1.66
N ILE A 140 5.95 5.53 1.60
CA ILE A 140 6.23 4.70 2.77
C ILE A 140 7.21 3.59 2.41
N ALA A 141 8.19 3.39 3.28
CA ALA A 141 9.09 2.24 3.21
C ALA A 141 9.37 1.70 4.61
N VAL A 142 9.70 0.42 4.69
CA VAL A 142 10.10 -0.24 5.92
C VAL A 142 11.52 -0.75 5.74
N ASN A 143 12.38 -0.46 6.69
CA ASN A 143 13.72 -1.04 6.78
C ASN A 143 14.02 -1.32 8.26
N ASN A 144 14.38 -2.57 8.55
CA ASN A 144 14.55 -3.06 9.92
C ASN A 144 13.31 -2.74 10.77
N ASN A 145 13.49 -2.28 12.02
CA ASN A 145 12.41 -1.90 12.93
C ASN A 145 11.94 -0.45 12.75
N LYS A 146 12.14 0.15 11.58
CA LYS A 146 11.80 1.55 11.29
C LYS A 146 10.87 1.68 10.08
N ILE A 147 9.91 2.59 10.21
CA ILE A 147 9.02 3.05 9.14
C ILE A 147 9.53 4.40 8.68
N PHE A 148 9.73 4.57 7.39
CA PHE A 148 10.11 5.84 6.77
C PHE A 148 8.90 6.38 6.03
N VAL A 149 8.43 7.56 6.42
CA VAL A 149 7.22 8.18 5.90
C VAL A 149 7.56 9.50 5.25
N GLY A 150 7.42 9.56 3.93
CA GLY A 150 7.49 10.78 3.17
C GLY A 150 6.11 11.43 3.07
N TYR A 151 6.09 12.76 3.09
CA TYR A 151 4.86 13.54 2.99
C TYR A 151 4.85 14.44 1.76
N LYS A 152 3.63 14.74 1.31
CA LYS A 152 3.41 15.75 0.26
C LYS A 152 3.84 17.13 0.76
N ASN A 153 4.57 17.88 -0.07
CA ASN A 153 4.94 19.28 0.18
C ASN A 153 5.70 19.52 1.51
N THR A 154 6.38 18.49 2.03
CA THR A 154 7.15 18.59 3.27
C THR A 154 8.56 18.04 3.02
N SER A 155 9.58 18.87 3.22
CA SER A 155 11.00 18.54 2.97
C SER A 155 11.61 17.61 4.04
N VAL A 156 10.82 16.69 4.58
CA VAL A 156 11.18 15.78 5.66
C VAL A 156 10.60 14.39 5.42
N ILE A 157 11.36 13.37 5.79
CA ILE A 157 10.89 12.01 6.01
C ILE A 157 10.83 11.77 7.52
N SER A 158 9.66 11.44 8.04
CA SER A 158 9.56 11.00 9.44
C SER A 158 9.95 9.54 9.57
N VAL A 159 10.71 9.24 10.62
CA VAL A 159 11.10 7.91 11.04
C VAL A 159 10.23 7.52 12.23
N LEU A 160 9.46 6.45 12.08
CA LEU A 160 8.60 5.91 13.13
C LEU A 160 9.08 4.51 13.53
N SER A 161 8.79 4.09 14.76
CA SER A 161 9.01 2.71 15.20
C SER A 161 8.03 1.78 14.50
N LEU A 162 8.54 0.68 13.92
CA LEU A 162 7.69 -0.38 13.35
C LEU A 162 6.88 -1.12 14.43
N GLU A 163 7.36 -1.11 15.68
CA GLU A 163 6.74 -1.81 16.79
C GLU A 163 5.38 -1.19 17.14
N ASN A 164 5.38 0.14 17.34
CA ASN A 164 4.24 0.87 17.91
C ASN A 164 3.80 2.10 17.11
N GLY A 165 4.51 2.47 16.05
CA GLY A 165 4.21 3.63 15.21
C GLY A 165 4.60 4.98 15.82
N PHE A 166 5.30 5.01 16.95
CA PHE A 166 5.75 6.26 17.57
C PHE A 166 6.87 6.92 16.76
N HIS A 167 6.84 8.25 16.74
CA HIS A 167 7.88 9.05 16.11
C HIS A 167 9.22 8.83 16.83
N ILE A 168 10.28 8.68 16.04
CA ILE A 168 11.66 8.52 16.51
C ILE A 168 12.46 9.77 16.15
N SER A 169 12.42 10.17 14.89
CA SER A 169 13.22 11.27 14.35
C SER A 169 12.69 11.74 13.01
N ASP A 170 13.22 12.85 12.51
CA ASP A 170 12.95 13.37 11.17
C ASP A 170 14.26 13.47 10.37
N ILE A 171 14.19 13.14 9.08
CA ILE A 171 15.31 13.21 8.14
C ILE A 171 15.02 14.34 7.13
N PRO A 172 15.82 15.41 7.07
CA PRO A 172 15.65 16.45 6.07
C PRO A 172 15.98 15.91 4.67
N ILE A 173 15.17 16.27 3.69
CA ILE A 173 15.39 15.94 2.29
C ILE A 173 15.23 17.18 1.41
N PRO A 174 16.01 17.33 0.33
CA PRO A 174 15.91 18.49 -0.54
C PRO A 174 14.63 18.45 -1.42
N GLY A 175 13.91 19.58 -1.49
CA GLY A 175 12.75 19.79 -2.37
C GLY A 175 11.38 19.77 -1.68
N ASP A 176 10.31 19.76 -2.47
CA ASP A 176 8.92 19.93 -2.00
C ASP A 176 8.27 18.63 -1.51
N GLY A 177 9.04 17.83 -0.79
CA GLY A 177 8.61 16.55 -0.22
C GLY A 177 8.63 15.37 -1.17
N THR A 178 7.89 14.34 -0.81
CA THR A 178 8.05 12.99 -1.34
C THR A 178 6.76 12.51 -2.01
N CYS A 179 6.86 11.77 -3.12
CA CYS A 179 5.71 11.01 -3.65
C CYS A 179 5.85 9.50 -3.51
N ARG A 180 7.07 8.98 -3.41
CA ARG A 180 7.33 7.53 -3.28
C ARG A 180 8.65 7.26 -2.58
N ILE A 181 8.71 6.20 -1.79
CA ILE A 181 9.94 5.69 -1.18
C ILE A 181 10.01 4.19 -1.47
N GLU A 182 11.15 3.72 -1.97
CA GLU A 182 11.48 2.29 -2.02
C GLU A 182 12.66 2.00 -1.10
N ASN A 183 12.64 0.87 -0.40
CA ASN A 183 13.78 0.39 0.36
C ASN A 183 14.45 -0.77 -0.39
N SER A 184 15.77 -0.68 -0.57
CA SER A 184 16.56 -1.81 -1.03
C SER A 184 18.01 -1.73 -0.56
N LYS A 185 18.64 -2.88 -0.25
CA LYS A 185 20.05 -2.99 0.15
C LYS A 185 20.48 -1.93 1.19
N ASN A 186 19.64 -1.71 2.21
CA ASN A 186 19.85 -0.71 3.27
C ASN A 186 19.91 0.76 2.79
N LYS A 187 19.36 1.04 1.60
CA LYS A 187 19.20 2.37 1.02
C LYS A 187 17.71 2.64 0.79
N LEU A 188 17.33 3.90 0.96
CA LEU A 188 16.03 4.43 0.58
C LEU A 188 16.18 5.21 -0.73
N PHE A 189 15.31 4.90 -1.68
CA PHE A 189 15.17 5.58 -2.97
C PHE A 189 13.93 6.45 -2.90
N ILE A 190 14.13 7.75 -2.76
CA ILE A 190 13.09 8.71 -2.41
C ILE A 190 12.83 9.58 -3.63
N LEU A 191 11.66 9.41 -4.25
CA LEU A 191 11.25 10.23 -5.39
C LEU A 191 10.53 11.48 -4.87
N SER A 192 11.02 12.63 -5.30
CA SER A 192 10.42 13.93 -4.98
C SER A 192 8.98 14.05 -5.47
N SER A 193 8.18 14.91 -4.85
CA SER A 193 6.77 15.13 -5.21
C SER A 193 6.55 15.51 -6.68
N ASP A 194 7.48 16.28 -7.26
CA ASP A 194 7.46 16.74 -8.66
C ASP A 194 7.97 15.68 -9.66
N LYS A 195 8.46 14.54 -9.15
CA LYS A 195 9.08 13.45 -9.90
C LYS A 195 10.30 13.86 -10.76
N LYS A 196 11.00 14.94 -10.40
CA LYS A 196 12.22 15.39 -11.09
C LYS A 196 13.51 15.09 -10.34
N ARG A 197 13.43 14.51 -9.14
CA ARG A 197 14.60 14.15 -8.35
C ARG A 197 14.41 12.80 -7.66
N LEU A 198 15.38 11.91 -7.82
CA LEU A 198 15.48 10.68 -7.03
C LEU A 198 16.66 10.80 -6.05
N ILE A 199 16.38 10.80 -4.76
CA ILE A 199 17.40 10.88 -3.70
C ILE A 199 17.74 9.46 -3.26
N ILE A 200 19.04 9.15 -3.16
CA ILE A 200 19.56 7.87 -2.68
C ILE A 200 20.12 8.08 -1.28
N TYR A 201 19.37 7.65 -0.28
CA TYR A 201 19.68 7.81 1.13
C TYR A 201 20.16 6.48 1.73
N ASN A 202 21.41 6.41 2.15
CA ASN A 202 21.92 5.29 2.93
C ASN A 202 21.54 5.50 4.41
N ILE A 203 20.95 4.48 5.04
CA ILE A 203 20.44 4.60 6.41
C ILE A 203 21.54 4.89 7.44
N SER A 204 22.78 4.49 7.17
CA SER A 204 23.93 4.70 8.05
C SER A 204 24.75 5.93 7.68
N ALA A 205 24.79 6.31 6.40
CA ALA A 205 25.67 7.37 5.89
C ALA A 205 24.93 8.66 5.47
N GLY A 206 23.60 8.67 5.50
CA GLY A 206 22.81 9.82 5.05
C GLY A 206 22.60 9.85 3.53
N ILE A 207 22.38 11.04 2.97
CA ILE A 207 22.23 11.22 1.52
C ILE A 207 23.57 10.91 0.84
N THR A 208 23.58 9.89 -0.02
CA THR A 208 24.79 9.48 -0.74
C THR A 208 24.86 10.08 -2.12
N ASN A 209 23.74 10.12 -2.85
CA ASN A 209 23.64 10.65 -4.20
C ASN A 209 22.23 11.20 -4.45
N SER A 210 22.09 11.99 -5.51
CA SER A 210 20.78 12.35 -6.06
C SER A 210 20.84 12.40 -7.57
N ILE A 211 19.80 11.90 -8.22
CA ILE A 211 19.63 11.95 -9.67
C ILE A 211 18.62 13.06 -9.96
N ILE A 212 19.03 14.03 -10.77
CA ILE A 212 18.16 15.12 -11.23
C ILE A 212 17.76 14.80 -12.67
N PHE A 213 16.46 14.73 -12.90
CA PHE A 213 15.90 14.47 -14.21
C PHE A 213 15.57 15.80 -14.90
N PRO A 214 15.89 15.94 -16.21
CA PRO A 214 15.52 17.14 -16.96
C PRO A 214 14.00 17.33 -17.05
N ARG A 215 13.26 16.22 -16.97
CA ARG A 215 11.80 16.14 -17.03
C ARG A 215 11.26 15.28 -15.90
N LYS A 216 9.94 15.33 -15.67
CA LYS A 216 9.29 14.41 -14.72
C LYS A 216 9.42 12.98 -15.24
N ILE A 217 9.71 12.04 -14.35
CA ILE A 217 9.65 10.61 -14.71
C ILE A 217 8.23 10.07 -14.48
N SER A 218 7.80 9.13 -15.31
CA SER A 218 6.52 8.43 -15.12
C SER A 218 6.61 7.41 -13.98
N ASP A 219 7.72 6.67 -13.94
CA ASP A 219 7.98 5.59 -13.00
C ASP A 219 9.48 5.37 -12.76
N PHE A 220 9.79 4.69 -11.66
CA PHE A 220 11.12 4.11 -11.43
C PHE A 220 11.01 2.73 -10.78
N PHE A 221 12.06 1.95 -10.95
CA PHE A 221 12.21 0.61 -10.37
C PHE A 221 13.65 0.35 -9.94
N VAL A 222 13.82 -0.11 -8.70
CA VAL A 222 15.14 -0.54 -8.19
C VAL A 222 15.37 -2.01 -8.55
N ASN A 223 16.24 -2.26 -9.52
CA ASN A 223 16.61 -3.61 -9.96
C ASN A 223 17.81 -4.14 -9.18
N ASN A 224 17.53 -4.94 -8.15
CA ASN A 224 18.54 -5.55 -7.30
C ASN A 224 19.41 -6.59 -7.98
N ALA A 225 18.92 -7.21 -9.06
CA ALA A 225 19.63 -8.27 -9.78
C ALA A 225 20.83 -7.72 -10.57
N THR A 226 20.70 -6.48 -11.07
CA THR A 226 21.73 -5.81 -11.88
C THR A 226 22.38 -4.62 -11.17
N ASP A 227 21.99 -4.32 -9.94
CA ASP A 227 22.43 -3.12 -9.20
C ASP A 227 22.16 -1.81 -9.96
N THR A 228 21.00 -1.73 -10.62
CA THR A 228 20.57 -0.57 -11.41
C THR A 228 19.24 0.01 -10.96
N ILE A 229 19.05 1.30 -11.20
CA ILE A 229 17.76 1.97 -11.14
C ILE A 229 17.28 2.17 -12.57
N LEU A 230 16.08 1.68 -12.87
CA LEU A 230 15.40 1.93 -14.13
C LEU A 230 14.45 3.11 -13.93
N THR A 231 14.42 4.07 -14.85
CA THR A 231 13.46 5.18 -14.84
C THR A 231 12.85 5.38 -16.20
N VAL A 232 11.58 5.78 -16.25
CA VAL A 232 10.89 6.08 -17.51
C VAL A 232 10.75 7.59 -17.64
N ASP A 233 11.36 8.19 -18.67
CA ASP A 233 11.16 9.60 -19.01
C ASP A 233 9.68 9.84 -19.35
N GLY A 234 9.04 10.78 -18.65
CA GLY A 234 7.59 10.96 -18.74
C GLY A 234 7.09 11.62 -20.03
N ASP A 235 7.99 12.15 -20.87
CA ASP A 235 7.62 12.76 -22.14
C ASP A 235 8.05 11.87 -23.33
N THR A 236 9.24 11.24 -23.27
CA THR A 236 9.75 10.43 -24.39
C THR A 236 9.51 8.93 -24.26
N GLY A 237 9.16 8.43 -23.06
CA GLY A 237 9.03 6.99 -22.80
C GLY A 237 10.37 6.24 -22.77
N ASN A 238 11.50 6.95 -22.86
CA ASN A 238 12.83 6.31 -22.80
C ASN A 238 13.07 5.69 -21.42
N ILE A 239 13.72 4.53 -21.41
CA ILE A 239 14.09 3.84 -20.18
C ILE A 239 15.56 4.12 -19.90
N ASP A 240 15.83 4.98 -18.92
CA ASP A 240 17.17 5.27 -18.46
C ASP A 240 17.61 4.32 -17.36
N MET A 241 18.86 3.90 -17.42
CA MET A 241 19.50 3.03 -16.45
C MET A 241 20.56 3.82 -15.68
N PHE A 242 20.48 3.79 -14.36
CA PHE A 242 21.45 4.41 -13.46
C PHE A 242 22.08 3.38 -12.55
N SER A 243 23.35 3.55 -12.20
CA SER A 243 24.01 2.71 -11.20
C SER A 243 23.46 2.98 -9.80
N MET A 244 23.11 1.94 -9.04
CA MET A 244 22.75 2.09 -7.62
C MET A 244 23.94 2.49 -6.73
N THR A 245 25.17 2.39 -7.24
CA THR A 245 26.41 2.71 -6.49
C THR A 245 26.66 4.20 -6.43
N ASN A 246 26.67 4.88 -7.59
CA ASN A 246 27.04 6.29 -7.71
C ASN A 246 25.93 7.17 -8.31
N GLY A 247 24.79 6.60 -8.72
CA GLY A 247 23.70 7.36 -9.34
C GLY A 247 23.99 7.85 -10.76
N ASN A 248 25.11 7.47 -11.38
CA ASN A 248 25.42 7.88 -12.74
C ASN A 248 24.57 7.10 -13.75
N ARG A 249 24.17 7.76 -14.83
CA ARG A 249 23.52 7.11 -15.98
C ARG A 249 24.52 6.19 -16.65
N ILE A 250 24.17 4.92 -16.79
CA ILE A 250 25.02 3.88 -17.40
C ILE A 250 24.49 3.42 -18.77
N GLY A 251 23.25 3.78 -19.11
CA GLY A 251 22.67 3.39 -20.38
C GLY A 251 21.24 3.89 -20.55
N THR A 252 20.72 3.63 -21.75
CA THR A 252 19.34 3.92 -22.14
C THR A 252 18.85 2.85 -23.08
N VAL A 253 17.62 2.41 -22.86
CA VAL A 253 16.89 1.51 -23.73
C VAL A 253 15.72 2.29 -24.33
N ILE A 254 15.63 2.25 -25.65
CA ILE A 254 14.57 2.90 -26.42
C ILE A 254 13.65 1.81 -26.93
N ILE A 255 12.43 1.79 -26.38
CA ILE A 255 11.34 0.93 -26.85
C ILE A 255 10.34 1.87 -27.53
N PRO A 256 9.99 1.67 -28.82
CA PRO A 256 8.97 2.46 -29.47
C PRO A 256 7.65 2.37 -28.70
N GLY A 257 7.02 3.51 -28.42
CA GLY A 257 5.76 3.56 -27.69
C GLY A 257 5.73 4.65 -26.63
N SER A 258 4.64 4.66 -25.86
CA SER A 258 4.44 5.55 -24.72
C SER A 258 4.62 4.74 -23.45
N ILE A 259 5.88 4.50 -23.09
CA ILE A 259 6.20 3.74 -21.90
C ILE A 259 5.85 4.55 -20.66
N ILE A 260 5.10 3.94 -19.75
CA ILE A 260 4.64 4.60 -18.52
C ILE A 260 5.14 3.92 -17.24
N SER A 261 5.59 2.68 -17.33
CA SER A 261 6.01 1.88 -16.19
C SER A 261 7.05 0.85 -16.60
N VAL A 262 7.98 0.55 -15.69
CA VAL A 262 9.09 -0.36 -15.95
C VAL A 262 9.38 -1.23 -14.73
N CYS A 263 9.87 -2.43 -14.98
CA CYS A 263 10.59 -3.26 -14.01
C CYS A 263 11.66 -4.10 -14.73
N GLY A 264 12.43 -4.90 -14.00
CA GLY A 264 13.47 -5.71 -14.63
C GLY A 264 14.00 -6.82 -13.72
N ASP A 265 14.64 -7.80 -14.35
CA ASP A 265 15.40 -8.87 -13.70
C ASP A 265 16.86 -8.83 -14.17
N GLU A 266 17.61 -9.91 -13.99
CA GLU A 266 19.01 -10.02 -14.40
C GLU A 266 19.21 -9.92 -15.92
N LYS A 267 18.24 -10.38 -16.70
CA LYS A 267 18.38 -10.61 -18.15
C LYS A 267 17.48 -9.69 -18.98
N ASN A 268 16.41 -9.16 -18.40
CA ASN A 268 15.37 -8.47 -19.14
C ASN A 268 14.90 -7.19 -18.44
N ILE A 269 14.46 -6.24 -19.26
CA ILE A 269 13.62 -5.11 -18.86
C ILE A 269 12.20 -5.41 -19.32
N TYR A 270 11.22 -5.16 -18.46
CA TYR A 270 9.81 -5.25 -18.78
C TYR A 270 9.19 -3.86 -18.74
N ALA A 271 8.47 -3.49 -19.80
CA ALA A 271 7.90 -2.17 -19.96
C ALA A 271 6.39 -2.27 -20.27
N ALA A 272 5.63 -1.32 -19.74
CA ALA A 272 4.21 -1.15 -20.07
C ALA A 272 4.04 0.06 -21.00
N ASP A 273 3.50 -0.18 -22.20
CA ASP A 273 3.17 0.85 -23.19
C ASP A 273 1.67 1.15 -23.16
N ASP A 274 1.32 2.37 -22.75
CA ASP A 274 -0.08 2.77 -22.61
C ASP A 274 -0.75 3.13 -23.94
N PHE A 275 0.04 3.50 -24.95
CA PHE A 275 -0.46 3.91 -26.26
C PHE A 275 -0.79 2.67 -27.10
N SER A 276 0.18 1.76 -27.23
CA SER A 276 0.00 0.51 -27.98
C SER A 276 -0.78 -0.55 -27.21
N LYS A 277 -1.03 -0.33 -25.91
CA LYS A 277 -1.67 -1.29 -24.99
C LYS A 277 -0.90 -2.60 -24.90
N THR A 278 0.42 -2.53 -24.82
CA THR A 278 1.27 -3.74 -24.80
C THR A 278 2.12 -3.80 -23.54
N ILE A 279 2.57 -5.01 -23.24
CA ILE A 279 3.78 -5.21 -22.43
C ILE A 279 4.91 -5.64 -23.33
N VAL A 280 6.10 -5.11 -23.05
CA VAL A 280 7.31 -5.39 -23.81
C VAL A 280 8.33 -6.02 -22.88
N LYS A 281 8.90 -7.15 -23.30
CA LYS A 281 10.05 -7.79 -22.67
C LYS A 281 11.27 -7.53 -23.57
N TYR A 282 12.19 -6.70 -23.10
CA TYR A 282 13.44 -6.38 -23.78
C TYR A 282 14.59 -7.17 -23.17
N SER A 283 15.28 -7.98 -23.97
CA SER A 283 16.48 -8.71 -23.52
C SER A 283 17.71 -7.81 -23.49
N LEU A 284 18.38 -7.76 -22.34
CA LEU A 284 19.64 -7.04 -22.17
C LEU A 284 20.81 -7.71 -22.93
N ILE A 285 20.70 -9.01 -23.23
CA ILE A 285 21.74 -9.79 -23.89
C ILE A 285 21.59 -9.72 -25.41
N SER A 286 20.44 -10.16 -25.94
CA SER A 286 20.22 -10.19 -27.39
C SER A 286 19.79 -8.84 -27.97
N ARG A 287 19.39 -7.89 -27.13
CA ARG A 287 18.84 -6.57 -27.53
C ARG A 287 17.60 -6.68 -28.41
N THR A 288 16.84 -7.77 -28.24
CA THR A 288 15.56 -8.01 -28.92
C THR A 288 14.39 -7.80 -27.97
N SER A 289 13.21 -7.59 -28.53
CA SER A 289 11.97 -7.40 -27.78
C SER A 289 10.94 -8.47 -28.13
N ASP A 290 10.29 -9.02 -27.12
CA ASP A 290 9.02 -9.73 -27.24
C ASP A 290 7.89 -8.81 -26.78
N VAL A 291 6.71 -8.92 -27.38
CA VAL A 291 5.57 -8.04 -27.12
C VAL A 291 4.31 -8.88 -26.93
N GLU A 292 3.51 -8.53 -25.92
CA GLU A 292 2.19 -9.11 -25.70
C GLU A 292 1.15 -7.99 -25.66
N GLU A 293 0.07 -8.15 -26.43
CA GLU A 293 -1.04 -7.20 -26.50
C GLU A 293 -2.01 -7.36 -25.34
N LEU A 294 -2.52 -6.25 -24.82
CA LEU A 294 -3.50 -6.22 -23.76
C LEU A 294 -4.83 -5.66 -24.26
N ILE A 295 -5.91 -6.24 -23.73
CA ILE A 295 -7.27 -5.72 -23.95
C ILE A 295 -7.41 -4.28 -23.43
N ASN A 296 -6.80 -3.99 -22.27
CA ASN A 296 -6.88 -2.70 -21.60
C ASN A 296 -5.50 -2.06 -21.49
N ARG A 297 -5.47 -0.72 -21.50
CA ARG A 297 -4.25 0.06 -21.28
C ARG A 297 -3.58 -0.37 -19.97
N PRO A 298 -2.29 -0.74 -19.98
CA PRO A 298 -1.55 -0.96 -18.75
C PRO A 298 -1.37 0.37 -18.02
N LEU A 299 -1.21 0.31 -16.70
CA LEU A 299 -1.03 1.45 -15.79
C LEU A 299 0.25 1.31 -14.95
N LYS A 300 0.65 0.07 -14.66
CA LYS A 300 1.83 -0.24 -13.85
C LYS A 300 2.30 -1.66 -14.17
N ILE A 301 3.60 -1.90 -14.19
CA ILE A 301 4.18 -3.23 -14.31
C ILE A 301 5.20 -3.46 -13.19
N ARG A 302 5.15 -4.60 -12.51
CA ARG A 302 6.10 -4.98 -11.47
C ARG A 302 6.46 -6.44 -11.59
N ASN A 303 7.73 -6.79 -11.42
CA ASN A 303 8.13 -8.18 -11.33
C ASN A 303 8.09 -8.66 -9.89
N PHE A 304 7.79 -9.94 -9.73
CA PHE A 304 7.86 -10.64 -8.46
C PHE A 304 8.09 -12.12 -8.71
N ASN A 305 9.21 -12.64 -8.19
CA ASN A 305 9.72 -13.97 -8.54
C ASN A 305 9.87 -14.13 -10.06
N ASN A 306 9.36 -15.23 -10.63
CA ASN A 306 9.44 -15.52 -12.06
C ASN A 306 8.22 -14.98 -12.85
N LEU A 307 7.51 -14.00 -12.30
CA LEU A 307 6.32 -13.42 -12.93
C LEU A 307 6.43 -11.90 -13.03
N ILE A 308 5.74 -11.36 -14.02
CA ILE A 308 5.43 -9.94 -14.10
C ILE A 308 3.94 -9.72 -13.85
N PHE A 309 3.62 -8.67 -13.12
CA PHE A 309 2.28 -8.27 -12.76
C PHE A 309 1.97 -6.95 -13.44
N THR A 310 0.99 -6.97 -14.32
CA THR A 310 0.52 -5.80 -15.04
C THR A 310 -0.82 -5.37 -14.49
N VAL A 311 -0.87 -4.13 -14.02
CA VAL A 311 -2.09 -3.46 -13.60
C VAL A 311 -2.72 -2.79 -14.80
N THR A 312 -4.00 -3.04 -15.01
CA THR A 312 -4.86 -2.27 -15.94
C THR A 312 -5.98 -1.60 -15.15
N TYR A 313 -6.86 -0.85 -15.82
CA TYR A 313 -8.01 -0.23 -15.15
C TYR A 313 -8.94 -1.24 -14.47
N SER A 314 -9.05 -2.45 -15.02
CA SER A 314 -10.04 -3.46 -14.62
C SER A 314 -9.46 -4.77 -14.12
N HIS A 315 -8.17 -5.01 -14.34
CA HIS A 315 -7.54 -6.29 -14.03
C HIS A 315 -6.13 -6.13 -13.46
N LEU A 316 -5.73 -7.10 -12.63
CA LEU A 316 -4.34 -7.46 -12.40
C LEU A 316 -4.07 -8.73 -13.21
N ILE A 317 -3.03 -8.72 -14.05
CA ILE A 317 -2.68 -9.87 -14.89
C ILE A 317 -1.24 -10.27 -14.55
N ALA A 318 -1.04 -11.54 -14.22
CA ALA A 318 0.27 -12.13 -14.03
C ALA A 318 0.71 -12.82 -15.32
N PHE A 319 1.92 -12.55 -15.79
CA PHE A 319 2.53 -13.21 -16.95
C PHE A 319 3.82 -13.90 -16.54
N ASP A 320 4.12 -15.00 -17.23
CA ASP A 320 5.36 -15.72 -17.09
C ASP A 320 6.53 -14.92 -17.71
N THR A 321 7.64 -14.75 -16.98
CA THR A 321 8.78 -13.96 -17.48
C THR A 321 9.49 -14.61 -18.66
N PHE A 322 9.39 -15.94 -18.81
CA PHE A 322 10.04 -16.67 -19.89
C PHE A 322 9.28 -16.49 -21.22
N SER A 323 7.98 -16.78 -21.23
CA SER A 323 7.15 -16.83 -22.44
C SER A 323 6.30 -15.58 -22.68
N LEU A 324 6.18 -14.69 -21.70
CA LEU A 324 5.26 -13.55 -21.70
C LEU A 324 3.77 -13.95 -21.82
N ASN A 325 3.44 -15.23 -21.64
CA ASN A 325 2.06 -15.71 -21.66
C ASN A 325 1.33 -15.38 -20.36
N PRO A 326 0.01 -15.05 -20.42
CA PRO A 326 -0.79 -14.81 -19.23
C PRO A 326 -0.93 -16.09 -18.41
N TYR A 327 -0.54 -16.01 -17.15
CA TYR A 327 -0.61 -17.09 -16.18
C TYR A 327 -1.89 -17.02 -15.33
N ALA A 328 -2.26 -15.82 -14.85
CA ALA A 328 -3.45 -15.60 -14.04
C ALA A 328 -4.02 -14.19 -14.24
N THR A 329 -5.35 -14.07 -14.17
CA THR A 329 -6.05 -12.79 -14.30
C THR A 329 -7.02 -12.60 -13.14
N PHE A 330 -6.89 -11.47 -12.45
CA PHE A 330 -7.77 -11.06 -11.36
C PHE A 330 -8.64 -9.89 -11.79
N ASN A 331 -9.96 -10.04 -11.66
CA ASN A 331 -10.93 -8.98 -11.94
C ASN A 331 -11.00 -8.00 -10.76
N ILE A 332 -9.97 -7.17 -10.62
CA ILE A 332 -9.86 -6.15 -9.59
C ILE A 332 -9.79 -4.78 -10.28
N LYS A 333 -10.86 -4.00 -10.12
CA LYS A 333 -10.98 -2.67 -10.73
C LYS A 333 -10.22 -1.63 -9.92
N GLY A 334 -9.66 -0.64 -10.62
CA GLY A 334 -9.11 0.57 -10.03
C GLY A 334 -7.92 0.34 -9.11
N ILE A 335 -7.04 -0.61 -9.40
CA ILE A 335 -5.86 -0.90 -8.58
C ILE A 335 -4.99 0.37 -8.47
N SER A 336 -4.63 0.74 -7.24
CA SER A 336 -3.75 1.87 -6.93
C SER A 336 -2.35 1.43 -6.56
N GLU A 337 -2.20 0.33 -5.84
CA GLU A 337 -0.91 -0.11 -5.29
C GLU A 337 -0.80 -1.63 -5.21
N LEU A 338 0.43 -2.12 -5.37
CA LEU A 338 0.80 -3.51 -5.21
C LEU A 338 1.95 -3.59 -4.20
N ILE A 339 1.81 -4.43 -3.17
CA ILE A 339 2.89 -4.71 -2.22
C ILE A 339 3.15 -6.21 -2.23
N PHE A 340 4.39 -6.57 -2.53
CA PHE A 340 4.82 -7.96 -2.56
C PHE A 340 5.59 -8.31 -1.29
N THR A 341 5.27 -9.46 -0.70
CA THR A 341 5.88 -9.89 0.55
C THR A 341 6.34 -11.34 0.50
N GLY A 342 7.19 -11.76 -0.45
CA GLY A 342 7.75 -13.13 -0.52
C GLY A 342 6.73 -14.25 -0.81
N ASP A 343 5.76 -14.45 0.08
CA ASP A 343 4.67 -15.42 0.04
C ASP A 343 3.30 -14.82 -0.32
N LYS A 344 3.13 -13.48 -0.28
CA LYS A 344 1.83 -12.82 -0.53
C LYS A 344 1.92 -11.59 -1.41
N ILE A 345 0.82 -11.28 -2.08
CA ILE A 345 0.61 -10.10 -2.89
C ILE A 345 -0.57 -9.32 -2.31
N PHE A 346 -0.33 -8.10 -1.86
CA PHE A 346 -1.36 -7.18 -1.39
C PHE A 346 -1.72 -6.23 -2.52
N VAL A 347 -2.99 -6.25 -2.91
CA VAL A 347 -3.53 -5.43 -3.99
C VAL A 347 -4.49 -4.42 -3.38
N PHE A 348 -4.21 -3.13 -3.56
CA PHE A 348 -5.07 -2.05 -3.05
C PHE A 348 -5.81 -1.41 -4.22
N SER A 349 -7.09 -1.15 -4.04
CA SER A 349 -7.96 -0.54 -5.04
C SER A 349 -8.46 0.83 -4.59
N LYS A 350 -8.57 1.76 -5.54
CA LYS A 350 -9.24 3.06 -5.42
C LYS A 350 -10.72 2.94 -5.12
N SER A 351 -11.34 1.77 -5.34
CA SER A 351 -12.68 1.47 -4.82
C SER A 351 -12.67 1.14 -3.32
N GLY A 352 -11.59 1.54 -2.61
CA GLY A 352 -11.22 1.27 -1.22
C GLY A 352 -11.45 -0.17 -0.76
N LYS A 353 -10.99 -1.11 -1.57
CA LYS A 353 -10.83 -2.50 -1.15
C LYS A 353 -9.38 -2.89 -1.22
N TYR A 354 -8.97 -3.83 -0.38
CA TYR A 354 -7.72 -4.55 -0.55
C TYR A 354 -7.98 -6.05 -0.67
N PHE A 355 -7.05 -6.71 -1.36
CA PHE A 355 -7.04 -8.14 -1.58
C PHE A 355 -5.67 -8.68 -1.17
N VAL A 356 -5.64 -9.83 -0.51
CA VAL A 356 -4.42 -10.56 -0.19
C VAL A 356 -4.45 -11.85 -0.97
N ILE A 357 -3.51 -12.00 -1.88
CA ILE A 357 -3.39 -13.14 -2.78
C ILE A 357 -2.17 -13.94 -2.34
N ASP A 358 -2.33 -15.24 -2.15
CA ASP A 358 -1.20 -16.14 -1.91
C ASP A 358 -0.37 -16.26 -3.19
N ALA A 359 0.93 -16.02 -3.09
CA ALA A 359 1.80 -15.92 -4.26
C ALA A 359 2.12 -17.26 -4.91
N SER A 360 1.86 -18.39 -4.23
CA SER A 360 2.14 -19.73 -4.74
C SER A 360 0.93 -20.32 -5.47
N SER A 361 -0.27 -20.10 -4.93
CA SER A 361 -1.53 -20.67 -5.40
C SER A 361 -2.38 -19.70 -6.21
N PHE A 362 -2.09 -18.40 -6.13
CA PHE A 362 -2.90 -17.32 -6.73
C PHE A 362 -4.35 -17.30 -6.25
N TYR A 363 -4.62 -17.87 -5.08
CA TYR A 363 -5.91 -17.78 -4.43
C TYR A 363 -6.01 -16.52 -3.56
N THR A 364 -7.16 -15.84 -3.62
CA THR A 364 -7.45 -14.69 -2.74
C THR A 364 -7.77 -15.17 -1.33
N GLU A 365 -6.83 -15.03 -0.40
CA GLU A 365 -6.97 -15.44 1.00
C GLU A 365 -7.88 -14.50 1.79
N THR A 366 -7.69 -13.20 1.61
CA THR A 366 -8.34 -12.15 2.40
C THR A 366 -8.85 -11.04 1.50
N VAL A 367 -10.04 -10.54 1.81
CA VAL A 367 -10.61 -9.33 1.21
C VAL A 367 -11.06 -8.40 2.32
N GLY A 368 -10.70 -7.13 2.23
CA GLY A 368 -11.18 -6.16 3.18
C GLY A 368 -11.43 -4.78 2.62
N ASP A 369 -12.18 -3.98 3.37
CA ASP A 369 -12.43 -2.58 3.06
C ASP A 369 -11.30 -1.69 3.61
N ILE A 370 -10.92 -0.68 2.82
CA ILE A 370 -10.02 0.41 3.21
C ILE A 370 -10.90 1.64 3.51
N PRO A 371 -10.57 2.48 4.49
CA PRO A 371 -11.38 3.65 4.82
C PRO A 371 -11.67 4.65 3.70
N GLU A 372 -10.90 4.65 2.62
CA GLU A 372 -11.17 5.50 1.45
C GLU A 372 -12.41 5.08 0.65
N ALA A 373 -12.96 3.87 0.85
CA ALA A 373 -14.16 3.38 0.15
C ALA A 373 -15.50 3.68 0.81
N VAL A 374 -15.53 3.93 2.12
CA VAL A 374 -16.76 3.70 2.88
C VAL A 374 -17.48 4.99 3.17
N LEU A 375 -18.68 5.07 2.59
CA LEU A 375 -19.84 5.89 2.97
C LEU A 375 -19.67 6.52 4.35
N GLU A 376 -19.63 7.86 4.38
CA GLU A 376 -19.96 8.61 5.59
C GLU A 376 -21.31 8.08 6.09
N GLY A 377 -21.34 7.57 7.32
CA GLY A 377 -22.60 7.32 7.99
C GLY A 377 -23.31 8.65 8.11
N THR A 378 -24.41 8.83 7.39
CA THR A 378 -25.23 10.02 7.49
C THR A 378 -25.84 10.10 8.88
N TYR A 379 -25.61 11.24 9.52
CA TYR A 379 -26.10 11.62 10.84
C TYR A 379 -27.62 11.81 10.82
N ASN A 380 -28.27 11.40 11.90
CA ASN A 380 -29.48 12.04 12.41
C ASN A 380 -29.18 12.53 13.82
#